data_AF-A0A9W6XR14-F1
#
_entry.id   AF-A0A9W6XR14-F1
#
_cell.length_a   1.000
_cell.length_b   1.000
_cell.length_c   1.000
_cell.angle_alpha   90.00
_cell.angle_beta   90.00
_cell.angle_gamma   90.00
#
_symmetry.space_group_name_H-M   'P 1'
#
loop_
_entity.id
_entity.type
_entity.pdbx_description
1 polymer ?
#
loop_
_entity_poly.entity_id
_entity_poly.type
_entity_poly.pdbx_seq_one_letter_code
_entity_poly.pdbx_strand_id
1 'polypeptide(L)'
;MLASAPVEDRVVERRVAHAAGVSRHLVRQAVHEGMLKPRTTLIKPVLTSDNKLQRVEHALGFIDERTLQFDPMYDTAHVDEKWFYADRNMRSYLVFDGEEMPD
;
A
#
# COMPACT_ATOMS: atom_id res chain seq x y z
N MET A 1 26.87 -5.73 1.06
CA MET A 1 26.59 -5.48 2.50
C MET A 1 25.19 -4.95 2.71
N LEU A 2 24.79 -3.80 2.15
CA LEU A 2 23.39 -3.35 2.28
C LEU A 2 22.39 -4.26 1.55
N ALA A 3 22.74 -4.73 0.34
CA ALA A 3 21.93 -5.65 -0.45
C ALA A 3 21.79 -7.07 0.14
N SER A 4 22.55 -7.43 1.19
CA SER A 4 22.41 -8.74 1.85
C SER A 4 21.34 -8.75 2.93
N ALA A 5 20.81 -7.59 3.34
CA ALA A 5 19.63 -7.54 4.19
C ALA A 5 18.39 -7.95 3.37
N PRO A 6 17.50 -8.83 3.85
CA PRO A 6 16.23 -9.12 3.19
C PRO A 6 15.37 -7.85 3.05
N VAL A 7 14.62 -7.68 1.96
CA VAL A 7 13.86 -6.45 1.69
C VAL A 7 12.79 -6.21 2.76
N GLU A 8 12.23 -7.27 3.33
CA GLU A 8 11.25 -7.25 4.42
C GLU A 8 11.82 -6.60 5.69
N ASP A 9 13.13 -6.69 5.91
CA ASP A 9 13.83 -6.05 7.01
C ASP A 9 14.28 -4.62 6.69
N ARG A 10 14.17 -4.18 5.43
CA ARG A 10 14.59 -2.84 4.97
C ARG A 10 13.54 -1.75 5.17
N VAL A 11 12.67 -1.89 6.17
CA VAL A 11 11.60 -0.93 6.49
C VAL A 11 12.09 0.36 7.15
N VAL A 12 13.11 0.28 8.00
CA VAL A 12 13.66 1.44 8.72
C VAL A 12 15.19 1.36 8.74
N GLU A 13 15.88 2.50 8.60
CA GLU A 13 17.35 2.56 8.51
C GLU A 13 18.06 1.79 9.63
N ARG A 14 17.51 1.81 10.85
CA ARG A 14 18.06 1.06 12.00
C ARG A 14 18.02 -0.45 11.79
N ARG A 15 16.91 -0.98 11.26
CA ARG A 15 16.73 -2.42 11.03
C ARG A 15 17.61 -2.89 9.88
N VAL A 16 17.71 -2.06 8.82
CA VAL A 16 18.62 -2.26 7.70
C VAL A 16 20.06 -2.36 8.20
N ALA A 17 20.50 -1.39 9.01
CA ALA A 17 21.85 -1.35 9.55
C ALA A 17 22.17 -2.61 10.36
N HIS A 18 21.25 -3.04 11.22
CA HIS A 18 21.39 -4.27 12.00
C HIS A 18 21.44 -5.52 11.12
N ALA A 19 20.51 -5.67 10.16
CA ALA A 19 20.44 -6.83 9.28
C ALA A 19 21.63 -6.91 8.31
N ALA A 20 22.16 -5.76 7.86
CA ALA A 20 23.32 -5.68 6.98
C ALA A 20 24.66 -5.67 7.72
N GLY A 21 24.67 -5.61 9.06
CA GLY A 21 25.89 -5.52 9.87
C GLY A 21 26.70 -4.24 9.65
N VAL A 22 26.05 -3.12 9.32
CA VAL A 22 26.70 -1.83 9.03
C VAL A 22 26.23 -0.72 9.96
N SER A 23 26.90 0.44 9.92
CA SER A 23 26.46 1.60 10.70
C SER A 23 25.20 2.24 10.09
N ARG A 24 24.36 2.84 10.94
CA ARG A 24 23.20 3.62 10.49
C ARG A 24 23.59 4.81 9.61
N HIS A 25 24.76 5.38 9.83
CA HIS A 25 25.28 6.49 9.02
C HIS A 25 25.46 6.05 7.56
N LEU A 26 26.01 4.86 7.33
CA LEU A 26 26.21 4.31 6.00
C LEU A 26 24.88 4.09 5.27
N VAL A 27 23.85 3.56 5.96
CA VAL A 27 22.50 3.44 5.39
C VAL A 27 21.94 4.80 4.99
N ARG A 28 22.04 5.80 5.89
CA ARG A 28 21.53 7.15 5.63
C ARG A 28 22.26 7.83 4.49
N GLN A 29 23.58 7.64 4.40
CA GLN A 29 24.38 8.12 3.28
C GLN A 29 23.94 7.47 1.96
N ALA A 30 23.71 6.16 1.94
CA ALA A 30 23.22 5.47 0.76
C ALA A 30 21.82 5.95 0.31
N VAL A 31 20.95 6.31 1.25
CA VAL A 31 19.66 6.96 0.92
C VAL A 31 19.87 8.37 0.38
N HIS A 32 20.76 9.15 0.99
CA HIS A 32 21.06 10.52 0.56
C HIS A 32 21.68 10.58 -0.84
N GLU A 33 22.58 9.64 -1.15
CA GLU A 33 23.21 9.46 -2.46
C GLU A 33 22.27 8.80 -3.49
N GLY A 34 21.06 8.42 -3.08
CA GLY A 34 20.03 7.86 -3.96
C GLY A 34 20.24 6.40 -4.35
N MET A 35 21.22 5.71 -3.77
CA MET A 35 21.43 4.27 -3.97
C MET A 35 20.27 3.44 -3.40
N LEU A 36 19.74 3.86 -2.26
CA LEU A 36 18.54 3.30 -1.65
C LEU A 36 17.40 4.30 -1.76
N LYS A 37 16.26 3.87 -2.30
CA LYS A 37 15.07 4.72 -2.43
C LYS A 37 13.91 4.14 -1.61
N PRO A 38 13.18 4.98 -0.86
CA PRO A 38 11.95 4.56 -0.22
C PRO A 38 10.90 4.24 -1.28
N ARG A 39 10.29 3.08 -1.14
CA ARG A 39 9.28 2.57 -2.05
C ARG A 39 8.19 1.91 -1.25
N THR A 40 6.95 2.15 -1.64
CA THR A 40 5.79 1.88 -0.79
C THR A 40 4.83 0.91 -1.45
N THR A 41 4.45 -0.14 -0.73
CA THR A 41 3.40 -1.09 -1.12
C THR A 41 2.14 -0.84 -0.31
N LEU A 42 1.00 -1.20 -0.91
CA LEU A 42 -0.33 -1.00 -0.34
C LEU A 42 -1.02 -2.34 -0.21
N ILE A 43 -1.50 -2.66 0.99
CA ILE A 43 -2.33 -3.85 1.23
C ILE A 43 -3.66 -3.73 0.47
N LYS A 44 -4.19 -2.50 0.39
CA LYS A 44 -5.41 -2.22 -0.36
C LYS A 44 -5.04 -1.81 -1.78
N PRO A 45 -5.56 -2.50 -2.81
CA PRO A 45 -5.29 -2.14 -4.19
C PRO A 45 -5.81 -0.74 -4.49
N VAL A 46 -5.04 0.00 -5.31
CA VAL A 46 -5.46 1.30 -5.82
C VAL A 46 -6.61 1.10 -6.80
N LEU A 47 -7.57 2.02 -6.82
CA LEU A 47 -8.64 1.98 -7.81
C LEU A 47 -8.07 2.22 -9.22
N THR A 48 -8.12 1.18 -10.04
CA THR A 48 -7.89 1.27 -11.48
C THR A 48 -9.00 2.09 -12.15
N SER A 49 -8.78 2.55 -13.37
CA SER A 49 -9.81 3.25 -14.14
C SER A 49 -11.08 2.39 -14.29
N ASP A 50 -10.92 1.09 -14.53
CA ASP A 50 -12.03 0.14 -14.66
C ASP A 50 -12.79 -0.02 -13.34
N ASN A 51 -12.07 -0.17 -12.22
CA ASN A 51 -12.69 -0.26 -10.88
C ASN A 51 -13.46 1.02 -10.54
N LYS A 52 -12.99 2.19 -11.00
CA LYS A 52 -13.73 3.45 -10.82
C LYS A 52 -15.01 3.46 -11.63
N LEU A 53 -14.95 3.05 -12.89
CA LEU A 53 -16.12 3.01 -13.77
C LEU A 53 -17.20 2.07 -13.21
N GLN A 54 -16.82 0.83 -12.85
CA GLN A 54 -17.74 -0.14 -12.26
C GLN A 54 -18.41 0.38 -10.98
N ARG A 55 -17.67 1.13 -10.16
CA ARG A 55 -18.24 1.76 -8.95
C ARG A 55 -19.25 2.84 -9.26
N VAL A 56 -19.01 3.63 -10.31
CA VAL A 56 -19.97 4.66 -10.76
C VAL A 56 -21.22 3.98 -11.31
N GLU A 57 -21.07 2.98 -12.18
CA GLU A 57 -22.20 2.20 -12.73
C GLU A 57 -23.03 1.56 -11.61
N HIS A 58 -22.36 0.94 -10.62
CA HIS A 58 -23.03 0.38 -9.46
C HIS A 58 -23.82 1.45 -8.68
N ALA A 59 -23.22 2.62 -8.41
CA ALA A 59 -23.89 3.70 -7.70
C ALA A 59 -25.10 4.27 -8.47
N LEU A 60 -25.00 4.36 -9.80
CA LEU A 60 -26.11 4.79 -10.67
C LEU A 60 -27.30 3.84 -10.59
N GLY A 61 -27.05 2.53 -10.39
CA GLY A 61 -28.11 1.53 -10.22
C GLY A 61 -29.00 1.76 -8.99
N PHE A 62 -28.59 2.61 -8.05
CA PHE A 62 -29.38 3.00 -6.88
C PHE A 62 -30.00 4.38 -7.00
N ILE A 63 -29.95 5.04 -8.16
CA ILE A 63 -30.57 6.34 -8.38
C ILE A 63 -31.87 6.16 -9.17
N ASP A 64 -32.96 6.71 -8.65
CA ASP A 64 -34.22 6.81 -9.39
C ASP A 64 -34.06 7.86 -10.51
N GLU A 65 -34.20 7.43 -11.76
CA GLU A 65 -34.02 8.30 -12.94
C GLU A 65 -35.00 9.49 -13.01
N ARG A 66 -36.17 9.37 -12.39
CA ARG A 66 -37.23 10.40 -12.43
C ARG A 66 -37.04 11.44 -11.34
N THR A 67 -36.68 11.00 -10.13
CA THR A 67 -36.55 11.89 -8.97
C THR A 67 -35.11 12.35 -8.74
N LEU A 68 -34.14 11.65 -9.35
CA LEU A 68 -32.70 11.81 -9.16
C LEU A 68 -32.27 11.65 -7.70
N GLN A 69 -33.03 10.88 -6.92
CA GLN A 69 -32.74 10.56 -5.53
C GLN A 69 -32.19 9.13 -5.43
N PHE A 70 -31.36 8.91 -4.41
CA PHE A 70 -30.91 7.56 -4.08
C PHE A 70 -32.04 6.74 -3.47
N ASP A 71 -32.05 5.45 -3.79
CA ASP A 71 -32.86 4.44 -3.12
C ASP A 71 -32.55 4.48 -1.61
N PRO A 72 -33.56 4.56 -0.73
CA PRO A 72 -33.36 4.57 0.71
C PRO A 72 -32.85 3.23 1.28
N MET A 73 -32.86 2.15 0.49
CA MET A 73 -32.33 0.82 0.83
C MET A 73 -32.95 0.20 2.10
N TYR A 74 -34.21 0.54 2.42
CA TYR A 74 -34.87 0.09 3.66
C TYR A 74 -35.05 -1.44 3.76
N ASP A 75 -35.00 -2.15 2.64
CA ASP A 75 -35.09 -3.60 2.52
C ASP A 75 -33.74 -4.28 2.22
N THR A 76 -32.64 -3.52 2.25
CA THR A 76 -31.30 -4.02 1.95
C THR A 76 -30.49 -4.18 3.24
N ALA A 77 -29.96 -5.38 3.47
CA ALA A 77 -29.01 -5.64 4.56
C ALA A 77 -27.58 -5.70 4.02
N HIS A 78 -26.74 -4.73 4.40
CA HIS A 78 -25.31 -4.74 4.08
C HIS A 78 -24.56 -5.62 5.08
N VAL A 79 -23.92 -6.67 4.58
CA VAL A 79 -23.07 -7.57 5.37
C VAL A 79 -21.63 -7.41 4.91
N ASP A 80 -20.72 -7.21 5.85
CA ASP A 80 -19.28 -7.13 5.58
C ASP A 80 -18.51 -7.87 6.67
N GLU A 81 -17.48 -8.61 6.25
CA GLU A 81 -16.55 -9.28 7.17
C GLU A 81 -15.31 -8.41 7.36
N LYS A 82 -15.13 -7.90 8.57
CA LYS A 82 -13.97 -7.08 8.90
C LYS A 82 -12.86 -7.91 9.55
N TRP A 83 -11.80 -8.15 8.80
CA TRP A 83 -10.55 -8.71 9.31
C TRP A 83 -9.73 -7.63 10.01
N PHE A 84 -9.44 -7.81 11.29
CA PHE A 84 -8.53 -6.95 12.05
C PHE A 84 -7.10 -7.45 11.86
N TYR A 85 -6.41 -6.94 10.83
CA TYR A 85 -4.98 -7.20 10.66
C TYR A 85 -4.18 -6.36 11.67
N ALA A 86 -3.14 -6.96 12.28
CA ALA A 86 -2.15 -6.22 13.06
C ALA A 86 -1.26 -5.31 12.19
N ASP A 87 -1.40 -5.43 10.87
CA ASP A 87 -0.53 -4.83 9.88
C ASP A 87 -1.06 -3.48 9.38
N ARG A 88 -0.16 -2.64 8.86
CA ARG A 88 -0.49 -1.31 8.36
C ARG A 88 -0.84 -1.40 6.89
N ASN A 89 -1.90 -0.70 6.46
CA ASN A 89 -2.31 -0.62 5.04
C ASN A 89 -1.19 -0.25 4.06
N MET A 90 -0.12 0.37 4.54
CA MET A 90 0.98 0.86 3.73
C MET A 90 2.30 0.47 4.38
N ARG A 91 3.19 -0.18 3.61
CA ARG A 91 4.53 -0.56 4.04
C ARG A 91 5.55 0.12 3.13
N SER A 92 6.59 0.71 3.72
CA SER A 92 7.64 1.39 2.96
C SER A 92 8.97 0.69 3.20
N TYR A 93 9.67 0.37 2.11
CA TYR A 93 10.94 -0.35 2.09
C TYR A 93 12.01 0.51 1.43
N LEU A 94 13.25 0.39 1.90
CA LEU A 94 14.43 0.93 1.24
C LEU A 94 14.95 -0.11 0.24
N VAL A 95 14.82 0.19 -1.04
CA VAL A 95 15.19 -0.73 -2.13
C VAL A 95 16.24 -0.12 -3.04
N PHE A 96 17.02 -0.98 -3.69
CA PHE A 96 17.93 -0.57 -4.75
C PHE A 96 17.19 -0.33 -6.06
N ASP A 97 17.79 0.45 -6.95
CA ASP A 97 17.25 0.62 -8.31
C ASP A 97 17.23 -0.73 -9.03
N GLY A 98 16.06 -1.10 -9.57
CA GLY A 98 15.83 -2.37 -10.28
C GLY A 98 15.47 -3.57 -9.39
N GLU A 99 15.44 -3.42 -8.07
CA GLU A 99 14.99 -4.48 -7.16
C GLU A 99 13.46 -4.62 -7.18
N GLU A 100 12.98 -5.86 -7.20
CA GLU A 100 11.55 -6.16 -7.09
C GLU A 100 11.04 -5.84 -5.69
N MET A 101 9.79 -5.37 -5.62
CA MET A 101 9.14 -5.06 -4.36
C MET A 101 8.60 -6.34 -3.73
N PRO A 102 8.61 -6.45 -2.40
CA PRO A 102 7.83 -7.47 -1.71
C PRO A 102 6.35 -7.25 -2.03
N ASP A 103 5.59 -8.34 -2.09
CA ASP A 103 4.12 -8.28 -2.21
C ASP A 103 3.47 -7.60 -0.97
#